data_AF-A0A927VHD8-F1
#
_entry.id   AF-A0A927VHD8-F1
#
_cell.length_a   1.000
_cell.length_b   1.000
_cell.length_c   1.000
_cell.angle_alpha   90.00
_cell.angle_beta   90.00
_cell.angle_gamma   90.00
#
_symmetry.space_group_name_H-M   'P 1'
#
loop_
_entity.id
_entity.type
_entity.pdbx_description
1 polymer ?
#
loop_
_entity_poly.entity_id
_entity_poly.type
_entity_poly.pdbx_seq_one_letter_code
_entity_poly.pdbx_strand_id
1 'polypeptide(L)'
;MNIVAVTACTAGIAHTYIVAEKLQKAADELGHKCKIETQGSAGIENELTAEDIANADVVIYAHDIAIRGTSRFAGKKVVDVPITMAMKQPKSLISTIEKKLAAKK
;
A
#
# COMPACT_ATOMS: atom_id res chain seq x y z
N MET A 1 4.43 -12.25 4.83
CA MET A 1 3.03 -11.78 4.80
C MET A 1 2.72 -11.26 3.41
N ASN A 2 1.44 -11.26 3.03
CA ASN A 2 0.97 -10.65 1.79
C ASN A 2 0.46 -9.25 2.10
N ILE A 3 1.16 -8.25 1.59
CA ILE A 3 0.84 -6.84 1.78
C ILE A 3 0.32 -6.32 0.45
N VAL A 4 -0.80 -5.62 0.48
CA VAL A 4 -1.25 -4.84 -0.67
C VAL A 4 -1.22 -3.37 -0.30
N ALA A 5 -0.82 -2.51 -1.22
CA ALA A 5 -0.82 -1.07 -1.02
C ALA A 5 -1.48 -0.37 -2.19
N VAL A 6 -2.07 0.79 -1.93
CA VAL A 6 -2.62 1.68 -2.95
C VAL A 6 -1.98 3.04 -2.75
N THR A 7 -1.28 3.53 -3.76
CA THR A 7 -0.68 4.86 -3.77
C THR A 7 -1.50 5.80 -4.65
N ALA A 8 -1.87 6.98 -4.16
CA ALA A 8 -2.62 7.95 -4.96
C ALA A 8 -2.20 9.39 -4.69
N CYS A 9 -1.92 10.16 -5.75
CA CYS A 9 -1.47 11.56 -5.63
C CYS A 9 -2.00 12.42 -6.78
N THR A 10 -2.52 13.61 -6.45
CA THR A 10 -2.95 14.64 -7.42
C THR A 10 -1.79 15.30 -8.13
N ALA A 11 -0.62 15.39 -7.49
CA ALA A 11 0.56 16.09 -8.02
C ALA A 11 1.18 15.37 -9.23
N GLY A 12 0.78 14.14 -9.52
CA GLY A 12 1.21 13.36 -10.67
C GLY A 12 1.73 11.98 -10.31
N ILE A 13 2.12 11.23 -11.35
CA ILE A 13 2.55 9.84 -11.25
C ILE A 13 3.92 9.63 -10.56
N ALA A 14 4.80 10.65 -10.58
CA ALA A 14 6.18 10.50 -10.12
C ALA A 14 6.30 10.06 -8.66
N HIS A 15 5.62 10.76 -7.74
CA HIS A 15 5.63 10.39 -6.32
C HIS A 15 4.97 9.04 -6.09
N THR A 16 3.91 8.74 -6.84
CA THR A 16 3.14 7.49 -6.77
C THR A 16 4.02 6.27 -7.06
N TYR A 17 4.84 6.33 -8.12
CA TYR A 17 5.81 5.27 -8.44
C TYR A 17 6.99 5.22 -7.48
N ILE A 18 7.56 6.36 -7.10
CA ILE A 18 8.70 6.39 -6.16
C ILE A 18 8.30 5.75 -4.83
N VAL A 19 7.10 6.05 -4.33
CA VAL A 19 6.59 5.45 -3.10
C VAL A 19 6.31 3.97 -3.29
N ALA A 20 5.74 3.58 -4.44
CA ALA A 20 5.52 2.18 -4.76
C ALA A 20 6.84 1.38 -4.74
N GLU A 21 7.87 1.80 -5.48
CA GLU A 21 9.16 1.13 -5.48
C GLU A 21 9.80 1.07 -4.09
N LYS A 22 9.71 2.15 -3.31
CA LYS A 22 10.26 2.20 -1.95
C LYS A 22 9.57 1.24 -0.99
N LEU A 23 8.24 1.20 -1.02
CA LEU A 23 7.47 0.23 -0.25
C LEU A 23 7.78 -1.19 -0.71
N GLN A 24 7.94 -1.39 -2.03
CA GLN A 24 8.21 -2.69 -2.58
C GLN A 24 9.57 -3.24 -2.14
N LYS A 25 10.62 -2.43 -2.28
CA LYS A 25 11.96 -2.75 -1.76
C LYS A 25 11.95 -2.98 -0.26
N ALA A 26 11.28 -2.13 0.51
CA ALA A 26 11.24 -2.28 1.96
C ALA A 26 10.54 -3.58 2.40
N ALA A 27 9.49 -4.01 1.69
CA ALA A 27 8.83 -5.28 1.95
C ALA A 27 9.69 -6.48 1.54
N ASP A 28 10.36 -6.39 0.39
CA ASP A 28 11.28 -7.43 -0.10
C ASP A 28 12.47 -7.63 0.86
N GLU A 29 13.06 -6.54 1.35
CA GLU A 29 14.11 -6.57 2.38
C GLU A 29 13.67 -7.23 3.69
N LEU A 30 12.37 -7.20 4.00
CA LEU A 30 11.76 -7.86 5.15
C LEU A 30 11.26 -9.28 4.83
N GLY A 31 11.43 -9.76 3.60
CA GLY A 31 10.98 -11.09 3.16
C GLY A 31 9.46 -11.19 3.04
N HIS A 32 8.78 -10.12 2.63
CA HIS A 32 7.33 -10.08 2.44
C HIS A 32 6.95 -9.81 0.99
N LYS A 33 5.83 -10.40 0.56
CA LYS A 33 5.27 -10.08 -0.75
C LYS A 33 4.44 -8.81 -0.63
N CYS A 34 4.73 -7.85 -1.49
CA CYS A 34 3.98 -6.61 -1.59
C CYS A 34 3.51 -6.40 -3.03
N LYS A 35 2.24 -6.04 -3.18
CA LYS A 35 1.68 -5.55 -4.44
C LYS A 35 1.15 -4.15 -4.24
N ILE A 36 1.39 -3.29 -5.22
CA ILE A 36 1.13 -1.86 -5.07
C ILE A 36 0.39 -1.39 -6.30
N GLU A 37 -0.83 -0.91 -6.08
CA GLU A 37 -1.66 -0.25 -7.08
C GLU A 37 -1.34 1.24 -7.07
N THR A 38 -1.07 1.79 -8.25
CA THR A 38 -0.77 3.22 -8.42
C THR A 38 -1.96 3.90 -9.08
N GLN A 39 -2.54 4.90 -8.41
CA GLN A 39 -3.65 5.70 -8.94
C GLN A 39 -3.17 7.15 -9.17
N GLY A 40 -3.10 7.56 -10.43
CA GLY A 40 -2.70 8.92 -10.81
C GLY A 40 -3.68 9.55 -11.80
N SER A 41 -3.35 10.76 -12.26
CA SER A 41 -4.14 11.44 -13.30
C SER A 41 -4.20 10.67 -14.62
N ALA A 42 -3.22 9.79 -14.89
CA ALA A 42 -3.21 8.92 -16.06
C ALA A 42 -4.15 7.70 -15.94
N GLY A 43 -4.60 7.37 -14.73
CA GLY A 43 -5.44 6.20 -14.48
C GLY A 43 -4.95 5.35 -13.31
N ILE A 44 -5.47 4.13 -13.25
CA ILE A 44 -5.07 3.09 -12.30
C ILE A 44 -4.11 2.15 -13.02
N GLU A 45 -2.95 1.91 -12.42
CA GLU A 45 -1.95 0.94 -12.88
C GLU A 45 -1.66 -0.08 -11.79
N ASN A 46 -1.27 -1.28 -12.19
CA ASN A 46 -1.06 -2.41 -11.28
C ASN A 46 -2.29 -2.67 -10.40
N GLU A 47 -3.48 -2.64 -11.02
CA GLU A 47 -4.74 -2.85 -10.31
C GLU A 47 -4.72 -4.16 -9.52
N LEU A 48 -5.07 -4.07 -8.25
CA LEU A 48 -5.15 -5.19 -7.34
C LEU A 48 -6.38 -6.03 -7.67
N THR A 49 -6.15 -7.29 -7.99
CA THR A 49 -7.22 -8.25 -8.22
C THR A 49 -7.93 -8.60 -6.91
N ALA A 50 -9.17 -9.07 -7.01
CA ALA A 50 -9.91 -9.53 -5.84
C ALA A 50 -9.17 -10.66 -5.11
N GLU A 51 -8.46 -11.52 -5.84
CA GLU A 51 -7.63 -12.58 -5.28
C GLU A 51 -6.45 -12.02 -4.47
N ASP A 52 -5.77 -10.98 -4.97
CA ASP A 52 -4.69 -10.33 -4.24
C ASP A 52 -5.18 -9.72 -2.93
N ILE A 53 -6.33 -9.06 -2.96
CA ILE A 53 -6.94 -8.45 -1.77
C ILE A 53 -7.41 -9.54 -0.80
N ALA A 54 -7.96 -10.64 -1.30
CA ALA A 54 -8.39 -11.77 -0.49
C ALA A 54 -7.20 -12.46 0.20
N ASN A 55 -6.08 -12.65 -0.50
CA ASN A 55 -4.86 -13.22 0.04
C ASN A 55 -4.04 -12.24 0.90
N ALA A 56 -4.34 -10.94 0.84
CA ALA A 56 -3.67 -9.92 1.63
C ALA A 56 -4.03 -10.04 3.12
N ASP A 57 -2.99 -10.02 3.95
CA ASP A 57 -3.08 -9.89 5.40
C ASP A 57 -3.43 -8.45 5.81
N VAL A 58 -2.95 -7.48 5.01
CA VAL A 58 -3.07 -6.04 5.27
C VAL A 58 -3.07 -5.23 3.99
N VAL A 59 -3.83 -4.14 4.03
CA VAL A 59 -3.98 -3.16 2.96
C VAL A 59 -3.39 -1.84 3.45
N ILE A 60 -2.51 -1.22 2.67
CA ILE A 60 -1.90 0.08 2.98
C ILE A 60 -2.46 1.11 2.01
N TYR A 61 -3.04 2.18 2.51
CA TYR A 61 -3.45 3.33 1.73
C TYR A 61 -2.42 4.42 1.92
N ALA A 62 -1.64 4.68 0.87
CA ALA A 62 -0.58 5.69 0.84
C ALA A 62 -0.99 6.80 -0.13
N HIS A 63 -1.92 7.65 0.30
CA HIS A 63 -2.57 8.59 -0.59
C HIS A 63 -2.63 10.00 -0.03
N ASP A 64 -2.73 10.97 -0.94
CA ASP A 64 -3.06 12.37 -0.63
C ASP A 64 -4.51 12.70 -1.05
N ILE A 65 -5.10 11.87 -1.92
CA ILE A 65 -6.42 12.05 -2.53
C ILE A 65 -7.27 10.81 -2.39
N ALA A 66 -8.60 10.95 -2.41
CA ALA A 66 -9.51 9.82 -2.27
C ALA A 66 -9.18 8.66 -3.23
N ILE A 67 -8.95 7.48 -2.65
CA ILE A 67 -8.69 6.24 -3.39
C ILE A 67 -9.98 5.80 -4.08
N ARG A 68 -9.87 5.40 -5.34
CA ARG A 68 -10.98 4.78 -6.09
C ARG A 68 -11.04 3.29 -5.79
N GLY A 69 -12.27 2.78 -5.62
CA GLY A 69 -12.49 1.34 -5.42
C GLY A 69 -12.19 0.83 -4.01
N THR A 70 -12.27 1.70 -2.98
CA THR A 70 -12.13 1.33 -1.56
C THR A 70 -13.11 0.23 -1.12
N SER A 71 -14.26 0.11 -1.79
CA SER A 71 -15.24 -0.97 -1.54
C SER A 71 -14.64 -2.38 -1.66
N ARG A 72 -13.59 -2.57 -2.48
CA ARG A 72 -12.93 -3.87 -2.66
C ARG A 72 -12.17 -4.34 -1.42
N PHE A 73 -11.79 -3.40 -0.56
CA PHE A 73 -11.00 -3.65 0.64
C PHE A 73 -11.85 -3.60 1.92
N ALA A 74 -13.17 -3.47 1.78
CA ALA A 74 -14.10 -3.47 2.91
C ALA A 74 -13.96 -4.78 3.71
N GLY A 75 -13.81 -4.65 5.03
CA GLY A 75 -13.62 -5.78 5.93
C GLY A 75 -12.18 -6.28 6.07
N LYS A 76 -11.22 -5.75 5.30
CA LYS A 76 -9.79 -6.03 5.48
C LYS A 76 -9.14 -5.06 6.47
N LYS A 77 -7.96 -5.44 6.98
CA LYS A 77 -7.14 -4.56 7.82
C LYS A 77 -6.51 -3.49 6.94
N VAL A 78 -7.07 -2.29 6.99
CA VAL A 78 -6.60 -1.13 6.24
C VAL A 78 -5.74 -0.24 7.14
N VAL A 79 -4.63 0.23 6.60
CA VAL A 79 -3.72 1.18 7.23
C VAL A 79 -3.65 2.42 6.36
N ASP A 80 -4.25 3.49 6.86
CA ASP A 80 -4.33 4.77 6.17
C ASP A 80 -3.15 5.67 6.57
N VAL A 81 -2.38 6.11 5.58
CA VAL A 81 -1.20 6.95 5.77
C VAL A 81 -1.05 7.94 4.62
N PRO A 82 -0.53 9.15 4.89
CA PRO A 82 -0.23 10.09 3.83
C PRO A 82 0.93 9.59 2.96
N ILE A 83 0.89 9.87 1.65
CA ILE A 83 1.90 9.42 0.69
C ILE A 83 3.32 9.87 1.09
N THR A 84 3.46 11.06 1.68
CA THR A 84 4.75 11.59 2.17
C THR A 84 5.35 10.73 3.28
N MET A 85 4.53 10.14 4.14
CA MET A 85 4.99 9.28 5.23
C MET A 85 5.49 7.94 4.66
N ALA A 86 4.75 7.35 3.72
CA ALA A 86 5.18 6.16 3.00
C ALA A 86 6.48 6.39 2.22
N MET A 87 6.69 7.61 1.69
CA MET A 87 7.93 8.00 1.00
C MET A 87 9.14 8.14 1.92
N LYS A 88 8.95 8.73 3.10
CA LYS A 88 10.03 9.03 4.06
C LYS A 88 10.44 7.81 4.87
N GLN A 89 9.48 6.98 5.29
CA GLN A 89 9.72 5.89 6.23
C GLN A 89 9.02 4.58 5.84
N PRO A 90 9.27 4.02 4.64
CA PRO A 90 8.60 2.81 4.17
C PRO A 90 8.87 1.59 5.07
N LYS A 91 10.12 1.38 5.50
CA LYS A 91 10.50 0.29 6.41
C LYS A 91 9.81 0.37 7.76
N SER A 92 9.73 1.57 8.34
CA SER A 92 9.10 1.77 9.64
C SER A 92 7.59 1.49 9.56
N LEU A 93 6.97 1.87 8.44
CA LEU A 93 5.56 1.61 8.15
C LEU A 93 5.29 0.10 8.11
N ILE A 94 6.08 -0.66 7.33
CA ILE A 94 5.92 -2.11 7.23
C ILE A 94 6.20 -2.81 8.56
N SER A 95 7.25 -2.41 9.28
CA SER A 95 7.55 -3.00 10.60
C SER A 95 6.46 -2.70 11.64
N THR A 96 5.85 -1.51 11.59
CA THR A 96 4.70 -1.17 12.45
C THR A 96 3.49 -2.05 12.12
N ILE A 97 3.26 -2.31 10.84
CA ILE A 97 2.19 -3.18 10.36
C ILE A 97 2.42 -4.62 10.83
N GLU A 98 3.64 -5.13 10.66
CA GLU A 98 4.04 -6.45 11.14
C GLU A 98 3.75 -6.59 12.64
N LYS A 99 4.20 -5.63 13.46
CA LYS A 99 3.93 -5.63 14.90
C LYS A 99 2.45 -5.62 15.23
N LYS A 100 1.63 -4.81 14.53
CA LYS A 100 0.17 -4.79 14.71
C LYS A 100 -0.49 -6.11 14.30
N LEU A 101 0.03 -6.79 13.29
CA LEU A 101 -0.43 -8.11 12.87
C LEU A 101 -0.07 -9.18 13.91
N ALA A 102 1.16 -9.14 14.44
CA ALA A 102 1.63 -10.06 15.47
C ALA A 102 0.91 -9.88 16.81
N ALA A 103 0.60 -8.64 17.22
CA ALA A 103 -0.08 -8.34 18.49
C ALA A 103 -1.58 -8.68 18.50
N LYS A 104 -2.16 -9.03 17.34
CA LYS A 104 -3.57 -9.43 17.21
C LYS A 104 -3.75 -10.95 17.07
N LYS A 105 -2.68 -11.72 17.28
CA LYS A 105 -2.66 -13.18 17.30
C LYS A 105 -2.78 -13.68 18.73
#